data_AF-A0A1H9N623-F1
#
_entry.id   AF-A0A1H9N623-F1
#
_cell.length_a   1.000
_cell.length_b   1.000
_cell.length_c   1.000
_cell.angle_alpha   90.00
_cell.angle_beta   90.00
_cell.angle_gamma   90.00
#
_symmetry.space_group_name_H-M   'P 1'
#
loop_
_entity.id
_entity.type
_entity.pdbx_description
1 polymer ?
#
loop_
_entity_poly.entity_id
_entity_poly.type
_entity_poly.pdbx_seq_one_letter_code
_entity_poly.pdbx_strand_id
1 'polypeptide(L)'
;MEKFISKPVLVDLGQSFLPAIGVVSAIDLTKGTATVVFSDLSVQTHVLSAVAFLKDKQTLYQQLLTQSANITSEDFKTLLKVNMLQENPADSSILQAMQLLRHHPGALALASNSIAEVLNIRLQQREASPGR
;
A
#
# COMPACT_ATOMS: atom_id res chain seq x y z
N MET A 1 -12.79 -9.41 6.50
CA MET A 1 -12.30 -8.16 7.14
C MET A 1 -11.03 -8.44 7.95
N GLU A 2 -10.99 -9.52 8.73
CA GLU A 2 -9.82 -9.96 9.54
C GLU A 2 -8.52 -10.21 8.74
N LYS A 3 -8.61 -10.58 7.45
CA LYS A 3 -7.44 -10.88 6.60
C LYS A 3 -6.45 -9.71 6.42
N PHE A 4 -6.86 -8.48 6.72
CA PHE A 4 -6.04 -7.27 6.58
C PHE A 4 -5.55 -6.72 7.92
N ILE A 5 -6.09 -7.21 9.02
CA ILE A 5 -5.68 -6.81 10.36
C ILE A 5 -4.26 -7.35 10.60
N SER A 6 -3.44 -6.56 11.27
CA SER A 6 -2.03 -6.88 11.56
C SER A 6 -1.11 -6.92 10.33
N LYS A 7 -1.59 -6.49 9.16
CA LYS A 7 -0.74 -6.38 7.96
C LYS A 7 -0.02 -5.03 7.92
N PRO A 8 1.29 -5.03 7.61
CA PRO A 8 2.01 -3.79 7.39
C PRO A 8 1.49 -3.09 6.13
N VAL A 9 1.45 -1.76 6.19
CA VAL A 9 0.98 -0.87 5.12
C VAL A 9 1.88 0.34 4.99
N LEU A 10 1.86 0.90 3.80
CA LEU A 10 2.40 2.23 3.51
C LEU A 10 1.24 3.23 3.54
N VAL A 11 1.41 4.33 4.26
CA VAL A 11 0.43 5.40 4.39
C VAL A 11 1.01 6.66 3.77
N ASP A 12 0.34 7.18 2.75
CA ASP A 12 0.64 8.50 2.20
C ASP A 12 0.16 9.57 3.18
N LEU A 13 1.10 10.36 3.70
CA LEU A 13 0.85 11.48 4.62
C LEU A 13 0.78 12.83 3.86
N GLY A 14 0.77 12.81 2.53
CA GLY A 14 0.73 13.97 1.65
C GLY A 14 2.08 14.28 0.99
N GLN A 15 2.05 15.10 -0.06
CA GLN A 15 3.17 15.30 -1.02
C GLN A 15 4.50 15.81 -0.44
N SER A 16 4.57 16.17 0.84
CA SER A 16 5.80 16.66 1.49
C SER A 16 6.44 15.65 2.44
N PHE A 17 5.81 14.50 2.68
CA PHE A 17 6.29 13.50 3.62
C PHE A 17 6.57 12.17 2.93
N LEU A 18 7.68 11.52 3.30
CA LEU A 18 7.90 10.13 2.92
C LEU A 18 6.76 9.28 3.48
N PRO A 19 6.17 8.35 2.70
CA PRO A 19 5.10 7.48 3.18
C PRO A 19 5.47 6.84 4.50
N ALA A 20 4.56 6.82 5.47
CA ALA A 20 4.80 6.18 6.76
C ALA A 20 4.50 4.69 6.69
N ILE A 21 5.19 3.89 7.51
CA ILE A 21 4.90 2.47 7.66
C ILE A 21 4.07 2.29 8.93
N GLY A 22 2.94 1.62 8.81
CA GLY A 22 2.08 1.28 9.93
C GLY A 22 1.45 -0.09 9.76
N VAL A 23 0.56 -0.44 10.67
CA VAL A 23 -0.18 -1.70 10.68
C VAL A 23 -1.67 -1.41 10.73
N VAL A 24 -2.45 -2.03 9.85
CA VAL A 24 -3.91 -1.86 9.87
C VAL A 24 -4.50 -2.58 11.08
N SER A 25 -5.23 -1.84 11.92
CA SER A 25 -5.96 -2.38 13.07
C SER A 25 -7.45 -2.53 12.80
N ALA A 26 -8.04 -1.66 11.96
CA ALA A 26 -9.45 -1.72 11.60
C ALA A 26 -9.70 -1.14 10.21
N ILE A 27 -10.78 -1.58 9.57
CA ILE A 27 -11.26 -1.04 8.28
C ILE A 27 -12.77 -0.77 8.41
N ASP A 28 -13.18 0.46 8.15
CA ASP A 28 -14.58 0.88 8.08
C ASP A 28 -14.95 1.14 6.61
N LEU A 29 -15.65 0.17 6.01
CA LEU A 29 -16.11 0.25 4.62
C LEU A 29 -17.21 1.28 4.42
N THR A 30 -18.00 1.57 5.47
CA THR A 30 -19.11 2.51 5.40
C THR A 30 -18.59 3.94 5.32
N LYS A 31 -17.52 4.23 6.06
CA LYS A 31 -16.85 5.54 6.05
C LYS A 31 -15.74 5.64 5.00
N GLY A 32 -15.31 4.51 4.43
CA GLY A 32 -14.19 4.49 3.49
C GLY A 32 -12.86 4.85 4.17
N THR A 33 -12.66 4.36 5.39
CA THR A 33 -11.47 4.65 6.20
C THR A 33 -10.81 3.41 6.79
N ALA A 34 -9.50 3.46 7.01
CA ALA A 34 -8.75 2.46 7.77
C ALA A 34 -8.07 3.11 8.98
N THR A 35 -8.07 2.38 10.10
CA THR A 35 -7.31 2.74 11.29
C THR A 35 -5.95 2.07 11.21
N VAL A 36 -4.90 2.87 11.36
CA VAL A 36 -3.50 2.43 11.28
C VAL A 36 -2.79 2.75 12.59
N VAL A 37 -2.02 1.79 13.08
CA VAL A 37 -1.14 1.93 14.24
C VAL A 37 0.30 2.06 13.75
N PHE A 38 1.01 3.09 14.22
CA PHE A 38 2.39 3.37 13.84
C PHE A 38 3.38 2.89 14.92
N SER A 39 4.68 2.95 14.59
CA SER A 39 5.75 2.50 15.49
C SER A 39 5.90 3.33 16.77
N ASP A 40 5.42 4.58 16.75
CA ASP A 40 5.35 5.45 17.93
C ASP A 40 4.10 5.20 18.79
N LEU A 41 3.37 4.12 18.50
CA LEU A 41 2.08 3.76 19.11
C LEU A 41 0.95 4.75 18.84
N SER A 42 1.17 5.75 17.97
CA SER A 42 0.09 6.62 17.53
C SER A 42 -0.91 5.81 16.69
N VAL A 43 -2.18 6.14 16.87
CA VAL A 43 -3.29 5.53 16.14
C VAL A 43 -3.97 6.63 15.35
N GLN A 44 -3.98 6.50 14.02
CA GLN A 44 -4.60 7.49 13.15
C GLN A 44 -5.55 6.81 12.16
N THR A 45 -6.54 7.56 11.71
CA THR A 45 -7.52 7.10 10.72
C THR A 45 -7.23 7.78 9.39
N HIS A 46 -7.13 6.99 8.33
CA HIS A 46 -6.83 7.45 6.98
C HIS A 46 -7.90 6.98 6.00
N VAL A 47 -8.10 7.74 4.91
CA VAL A 47 -8.94 7.29 3.80
C VAL A 47 -8.32 6.08 3.12
N LEU A 48 -9.15 5.14 2.62
CA LEU A 48 -8.65 3.88 2.04
C LEU A 48 -7.74 4.05 0.81
N SER A 49 -7.83 5.18 0.11
CA SER A 49 -6.96 5.51 -1.02
C SER A 49 -5.55 5.95 -0.60
N ALA A 50 -5.38 6.44 0.63
CA ALA A 50 -4.10 6.89 1.16
C ALA A 50 -3.32 5.75 1.85
N VAL A 51 -3.94 4.58 2.01
CA VAL A 51 -3.31 3.40 2.61
C VAL A 51 -3.08 2.37 1.53
N ALA A 52 -1.88 1.84 1.44
CA ALA A 52 -1.48 0.90 0.40
C ALA A 52 -0.83 -0.36 0.98
N PHE A 53 -1.19 -1.51 0.42
CA PHE A 53 -0.51 -2.78 0.65
C PHE A 53 0.55 -3.00 -0.42
N LEU A 54 1.61 -3.70 -0.05
CA LEU A 54 2.54 -4.26 -1.02
C LEU A 54 1.80 -5.30 -1.88
N LYS A 55 1.98 -5.23 -3.20
CA LYS A 55 1.54 -6.29 -4.11
C LYS A 55 2.22 -7.60 -3.73
N ASP A 56 1.51 -8.70 -3.90
CA ASP A 56 2.10 -10.01 -3.70
C ASP A 56 3.24 -10.26 -4.70
N LYS A 57 4.17 -11.14 -4.30
CA LYS A 57 5.35 -11.50 -5.09
C LYS A 57 5.01 -11.87 -6.53
N GLN A 58 3.96 -12.67 -6.75
CA GLN A 58 3.62 -13.18 -8.07
C GLN A 58 3.17 -12.05 -8.99
N THR A 59 2.28 -11.18 -8.50
CA THR A 59 1.82 -9.99 -9.22
C THR A 59 2.99 -9.06 -9.54
N LEU A 60 3.85 -8.77 -8.56
CA LEU A 60 5.00 -7.89 -8.75
C LEU A 60 6.00 -8.46 -9.77
N TYR A 61 6.26 -9.77 -9.72
CA TYR A 61 7.16 -10.43 -10.66
C TYR A 61 6.62 -10.43 -12.09
N GLN A 62 5.33 -10.71 -12.27
CA GLN A 62 4.69 -10.63 -13.58
C GLN A 62 4.75 -9.21 -14.16
N GLN A 63 4.55 -8.19 -13.33
CA GLN A 63 4.65 -6.80 -13.75
C GLN A 63 6.08 -6.44 -14.21
N LEU A 64 7.10 -6.91 -13.48
CA LEU A 64 8.50 -6.76 -13.86
C LEU A 64 8.80 -7.38 -15.24
N LEU A 65 8.23 -8.54 -15.55
CA LEU A 65 8.45 -9.20 -16.85
C LEU A 65 7.70 -8.55 -18.00
N THR A 66 6.49 -8.02 -17.75
CA THR A 66 5.58 -7.54 -18.80
C THR A 66 5.71 -6.05 -19.08
N GLN A 67 6.15 -5.25 -18.10
CA GLN A 67 6.21 -3.79 -18.18
C GLN A 67 7.64 -3.23 -18.14
N SER A 68 8.66 -4.08 -18.18
CA SER A 68 10.08 -3.69 -18.08
C SER A 68 10.48 -2.55 -19.01
N ALA A 69 9.93 -2.49 -20.22
CA ALA A 69 10.21 -1.45 -21.20
C ALA A 69 9.76 -0.03 -20.77
N ASN A 70 8.79 0.07 -19.85
CA ASN A 70 8.19 1.32 -19.38
C ASN A 70 8.64 1.70 -17.96
N ILE A 71 9.56 0.95 -17.36
CA ILE A 71 10.05 1.18 -16.00
C ILE A 71 11.47 1.74 -16.08
N THR A 72 11.78 2.76 -15.27
CA THR A 72 13.14 3.29 -15.20
C THR A 72 14.10 2.21 -14.71
N SER A 73 15.38 2.25 -15.13
CA SER A 73 16.34 1.25 -14.66
C SER A 73 16.51 1.26 -13.14
N GLU A 74 16.35 2.42 -12.51
CA GLU A 74 16.41 2.56 -11.06
C GLU A 74 15.20 1.87 -10.40
N ASP A 75 13.98 2.21 -10.81
CA ASP A 75 12.77 1.60 -10.26
C ASP A 75 12.76 0.10 -10.50
N PHE A 76 13.19 -0.37 -11.67
CA PHE A 76 13.28 -1.80 -11.98
C PHE A 76 14.16 -2.55 -10.97
N LYS A 77 15.36 -2.01 -10.66
CA LYS A 77 16.28 -2.62 -9.69
C LYS A 77 15.66 -2.63 -8.29
N THR A 78 14.98 -1.55 -7.92
CA THR A 78 14.28 -1.43 -6.64
C THR A 78 13.15 -2.46 -6.53
N LEU A 79 12.31 -2.56 -7.56
CA LEU A 79 11.20 -3.52 -7.63
C LEU A 79 11.70 -4.97 -7.61
N LEU A 80 12.79 -5.28 -8.30
CA LEU A 80 13.41 -6.61 -8.27
C LEU A 80 13.90 -6.94 -6.86
N LYS A 81 14.57 -6.00 -6.17
CA LYS A 81 15.03 -6.18 -4.80
C LYS A 81 13.86 -6.36 -3.83
N VAL A 82 12.78 -5.60 -3.99
CA VAL A 82 11.52 -5.79 -3.24
C VAL A 82 10.96 -7.18 -3.48
N ASN A 83 10.94 -7.66 -4.73
CA ASN A 83 10.45 -9.00 -5.06
C ASN A 83 11.28 -10.10 -4.37
N MET A 84 12.61 -9.96 -4.37
CA MET A 84 13.52 -10.87 -3.65
C MET A 84 13.30 -10.84 -2.13
N LEU A 85 13.08 -9.66 -1.54
CA LEU A 85 12.80 -9.53 -0.11
C LEU A 85 11.47 -10.21 0.29
N GLN A 86 10.50 -10.28 -0.63
CA GLN A 86 9.25 -11.02 -0.41
C GLN A 86 9.41 -12.55 -0.52
N GLU A 87 10.56 -13.07 -0.98
CA GLU A 87 10.81 -14.53 -0.97
C GLU A 87 11.09 -15.05 0.44
N ASN A 88 11.55 -14.18 1.35
CA ASN A 88 11.81 -14.54 2.73
C ASN A 88 10.52 -14.37 3.56
N PRO A 89 10.04 -15.42 4.25
CA PRO A 89 8.82 -15.35 5.05
C PRO A 89 8.93 -14.50 6.32
N ALA A 90 10.11 -13.97 6.66
CA ALA A 90 10.30 -13.15 7.85
C ALA A 90 9.68 -11.74 7.70
N ASP A 91 8.90 -11.31 8.70
CA ASP A 91 8.28 -9.97 8.74
C ASP A 91 9.29 -8.82 8.58
N SER A 92 10.52 -9.03 9.07
CA SER A 92 11.62 -8.07 8.90
C SER A 92 11.98 -7.81 7.44
N SER A 93 11.79 -8.80 6.55
CA SER A 93 12.06 -8.65 5.12
C SER A 93 10.99 -7.81 4.44
N ILE A 94 9.73 -7.95 4.84
CA ILE A 94 8.62 -7.11 4.37
C ILE A 94 8.81 -5.66 4.82
N LEU A 95 9.21 -5.44 6.07
CA LEU A 95 9.50 -4.10 6.56
C LEU A 95 10.68 -3.45 5.82
N GLN A 96 11.75 -4.21 5.54
CA GLN A 96 12.85 -3.74 4.71
C GLN A 96 12.41 -3.36 3.30
N ALA A 97 11.53 -4.17 2.69
CA ALA A 97 10.98 -3.88 1.37
C ALA A 97 10.17 -2.57 1.38
N MET A 98 9.34 -2.35 2.40
CA MET A 98 8.59 -1.11 2.55
C MET A 98 9.50 0.09 2.80
N GLN A 99 10.52 -0.05 3.66
CA GLN A 99 11.51 1.00 3.90
C GLN A 99 12.24 1.41 2.61
N LEU A 100 12.61 0.44 1.78
CA LEU A 100 13.22 0.70 0.49
C LEU A 100 12.29 1.53 -0.40
N LEU A 101 11.01 1.13 -0.52
CA LEU A 101 10.04 1.81 -1.37
C LEU A 101 9.76 3.27 -0.95
N ARG A 102 9.88 3.61 0.35
CA ARG A 102 9.67 4.99 0.82
C ARG A 102 10.54 6.01 0.08
N HIS A 103 11.74 5.60 -0.33
CA HIS A 103 12.71 6.47 -1.00
C HIS A 103 12.62 6.44 -2.53
N HIS A 104 11.75 5.59 -3.09
CA HIS A 104 11.60 5.42 -4.55
C HIS A 104 10.11 5.52 -4.92
N PRO A 105 9.57 6.74 -5.10
CA PRO A 105 8.13 6.95 -5.32
C PRO A 105 7.61 6.29 -6.61
N GLY A 106 8.43 6.20 -7.66
CA GLY A 106 8.10 5.47 -8.89
C GLY A 106 7.89 3.98 -8.62
N ALA A 107 8.88 3.34 -8.00
CA ALA A 107 8.78 1.95 -7.56
C ALA A 107 7.63 1.73 -6.55
N LEU A 108 7.37 2.66 -5.63
CA LEU A 108 6.27 2.58 -4.67
C LEU A 108 4.91 2.48 -5.38
N ALA A 109 4.65 3.37 -6.35
CA ALA A 109 3.41 3.38 -7.12
C ALA A 109 3.23 2.08 -7.93
N LEU A 110 4.32 1.47 -8.39
CA LEU A 110 4.27 0.21 -9.13
C LEU A 110 4.17 -1.02 -8.22
N ALA A 111 4.75 -0.98 -7.01
CA ALA A 111 4.83 -2.11 -6.09
C ALA A 111 3.63 -2.24 -5.14
N SER A 112 2.78 -1.23 -5.05
CA SER A 112 1.70 -1.17 -4.07
C SER A 112 0.32 -1.04 -4.73
N ASN A 113 -0.70 -1.46 -4.00
CA ASN A 113 -2.11 -1.23 -4.34
C ASN A 113 -2.78 -0.56 -3.14
N SER A 114 -3.62 0.43 -3.39
CA SER A 114 -4.42 1.03 -2.33
C SER A 114 -5.39 0.00 -1.72
N ILE A 115 -5.77 0.19 -0.45
CA ILE A 115 -6.78 -0.68 0.18
C ILE A 115 -8.11 -0.59 -0.59
N ALA A 116 -8.45 0.60 -1.09
CA ALA A 116 -9.64 0.81 -1.91
C ALA A 116 -9.67 -0.12 -3.13
N GLU A 117 -8.56 -0.24 -3.86
CA GLU A 117 -8.42 -1.14 -5.02
C GLU A 117 -8.49 -2.62 -4.61
N VAL A 118 -7.76 -3.01 -3.56
CA VAL A 118 -7.71 -4.40 -3.08
C VAL A 118 -9.09 -4.90 -2.65
N LEU A 119 -9.87 -4.03 -2.01
CA LEU A 119 -11.21 -4.36 -1.56
C LEU A 119 -12.28 -4.18 -2.65
N ASN A 120 -11.88 -3.81 -3.88
CA ASN A 120 -12.79 -3.45 -4.98
C ASN A 120 -13.87 -2.44 -4.53
N ILE A 121 -13.53 -1.56 -3.59
CA ILE A 121 -14.45 -0.53 -3.12
C ILE A 121 -14.47 0.53 -4.21
N ARG A 122 -15.38 0.36 -5.16
CA ARG A 122 -15.98 1.51 -5.81
C ARG A 122 -16.71 2.23 -4.69
N LEU A 123 -16.10 3.28 -4.14
CA LEU A 123 -16.81 4.24 -3.31
C LEU A 123 -18.04 4.64 -4.14
N GLN A 124 -19.18 4.03 -3.85
CA GLN A 124 -20.44 4.45 -4.42
C GLN A 124 -20.57 5.88 -3.93
N GLN A 125 -20.36 6.83 -4.85
CA GLN A 125 -20.78 8.20 -4.63
C GLN A 125 -22.22 8.09 -4.15
N ARG A 126 -22.45 8.41 -2.87
CA ARG A 126 -23.79 8.74 -2.41
C ARG A 126 -24.22 9.88 -3.33
N GLU A 127 -25.01 9.56 -4.34
CA GLU A 127 -25.82 10.54 -5.03
C GLU A 127 -26.58 11.26 -3.91
N ALA A 128 -26.18 12.50 -3.66
CA ALA A 128 -26.96 13.40 -2.84
C ALA A 128 -28.34 13.44 -3.51
N SER A 129 -29.32 12.76 -2.91
CA SER A 129 -30.72 12.97 -3.27
C SER A 129 -30.98 14.46 -3.08
N PRO A 130 -31.27 15.23 -4.15
CA PRO A 130 -31.83 16.54 -3.95
C PRO A 130 -33.21 16.32 -3.34
N GLY A 131 -33.44 17.00 -2.21
CA GLY A 131 -34.64 16.86 -1.40
C GLY A 131 -35.93 16.91 -2.21
N ARG A 132 -36.94 16.23 -1.65
CA ARG A 132 -38.35 16.53 -1.89
C ARG A 132 -38.95 16.97 -0.57
#